data_AF-A0AA35QSZ2-F1
#
_entry.id   AF-A0AA35QSZ2-F1
#
_cell.length_a   1.000
_cell.length_b   1.000
_cell.length_c   1.000
_cell.angle_alpha   90.00
_cell.angle_beta   90.00
_cell.angle_gamma   90.00
#
_symmetry.space_group_name_H-M   'P 1'
#
loop_
_entity.id
_entity.type
_entity.pdbx_description
1 polymer ?
#
loop_
_entity_poly.entity_id
_entity_poly.type
_entity_poly.pdbx_seq_one_letter_code
_entity_poly.pdbx_strand_id
1 'polypeptide(L)'
;MCDAVLAETPMSDALIMAAAVADYRPSVMAEQKIKKTAADEMSIDLEKTTDILATARGNFVRVGFSAESENLEANAADKCGAKS
;
A
#
# COMPACT_ATOMS: atom_id res chain seq x y z
N MET A 1 -0.70 -8.41 -4.39
CA MET A 1 -1.27 -7.26 -5.13
C MET A 1 -0.24 -6.61 -6.02
N CYS A 2 0.92 -6.19 -5.50
CA CYS A 2 1.99 -5.56 -6.30
C CYS A 2 2.32 -6.35 -7.58
N ASP A 3 2.59 -7.66 -7.46
CA ASP A 3 2.98 -8.51 -8.60
C ASP A 3 1.92 -8.54 -9.71
N ALA A 4 0.64 -8.65 -9.33
CA ALA A 4 -0.46 -8.63 -10.28
C ALA A 4 -0.56 -7.29 -11.00
N VAL A 5 -0.40 -6.17 -10.30
CA VAL A 5 -0.40 -4.84 -10.92
C VAL A 5 0.77 -4.70 -11.89
N LEU A 6 1.97 -5.16 -11.53
CA LEU A 6 3.14 -5.09 -12.39
C LEU A 6 3.04 -5.98 -13.63
N ALA A 7 2.30 -7.10 -13.54
CA ALA A 7 2.06 -7.99 -14.67
C ALA A 7 1.07 -7.41 -15.70
N GLU A 8 0.05 -6.70 -15.25
CA GLU A 8 -1.07 -6.23 -16.10
C GLU A 8 -0.89 -4.80 -16.64
N THR A 9 -0.13 -3.96 -15.92
CA THR A 9 0.11 -2.55 -16.32
C THR A 9 0.83 -2.33 -17.65
N PRO A 10 1.69 -3.23 -18.18
CA PRO A 10 2.35 -3.01 -19.48
C PRO A 10 1.40 -2.88 -20.68
N MET A 11 0.21 -3.48 -20.59
CA MET A 11 -0.80 -3.45 -21.66
C MET A 11 -1.98 -2.52 -21.35
N SER A 12 -1.88 -1.72 -20.28
CA SER A 12 -2.96 -0.87 -19.80
C SER A 12 -2.74 0.58 -20.19
N ASP A 13 -3.81 1.30 -20.55
CA ASP A 13 -3.77 2.76 -20.78
C ASP A 13 -4.04 3.58 -19.50
N ALA A 14 -4.61 2.95 -18.46
CA ALA A 14 -4.90 3.58 -17.17
C ALA A 14 -4.75 2.59 -16.00
N LEU A 15 -4.24 3.08 -14.87
CA LEU A 15 -4.14 2.37 -13.59
C LEU A 15 -4.95 3.12 -12.52
N ILE A 16 -6.01 2.47 -12.02
CA ILE A 16 -6.90 3.02 -10.99
C ILE A 16 -6.73 2.24 -9.69
N MET A 17 -5.93 2.78 -8.76
CA MET A 17 -5.63 2.16 -7.47
C MET A 17 -6.69 2.51 -6.42
N ALA A 18 -7.87 1.92 -6.55
CA ALA A 18 -9.00 2.11 -5.62
C ALA A 18 -8.98 1.18 -4.40
N ALA A 19 -8.14 0.14 -4.40
CA ALA A 19 -8.03 -0.77 -3.27
C ALA A 19 -7.34 -0.09 -2.07
N ALA A 20 -7.83 -0.34 -0.86
CA ALA A 20 -7.19 0.06 0.39
C ALA A 20 -5.99 -0.84 0.70
N VAL A 21 -4.87 -0.58 0.03
CA VAL A 21 -3.62 -1.32 0.24
C VAL A 21 -3.02 -0.90 1.58
N ALA A 22 -2.67 -1.88 2.42
CA ALA A 22 -2.04 -1.61 3.71
C ALA A 22 -0.63 -1.02 3.52
N ASP A 23 -0.29 0.03 4.28
CA ASP A 23 1.04 0.68 4.29
C ASP A 23 2.12 -0.17 4.97
N TYR A 24 1.70 -1.15 5.79
CA TYR A 24 2.57 -2.00 6.58
C TYR A 24 2.14 -3.46 6.52
N ARG A 25 3.11 -4.37 6.65
CA ARG A 25 2.92 -5.81 6.79
C ARG A 25 3.73 -6.33 7.98
N PRO A 26 3.37 -7.49 8.58
CA PRO A 26 4.23 -8.14 9.57
C PRO A 26 5.63 -8.36 9.00
N SER A 27 6.66 -7.99 9.76
CA SER A 27 8.06 -8.23 9.37
C SER A 27 8.38 -9.72 9.31
N VAL A 28 7.72 -10.52 10.16
CA VAL A 28 7.81 -11.98 10.18
C VAL A 28 6.42 -12.57 10.09
N MET A 29 6.19 -13.41 9.08
CA MET A 29 4.94 -14.15 8.91
C MET A 29 5.03 -15.48 9.67
N ALA A 30 4.11 -15.71 10.60
CA ALA A 30 4.05 -16.99 11.32
C ALA A 30 3.51 -18.10 10.39
N GLU A 31 4.19 -19.24 10.33
CA GLU A 31 3.76 -20.41 9.53
C GLU A 31 2.51 -21.09 10.10
N GLN A 32 2.24 -20.87 11.40
CA GLN A 32 1.15 -21.47 12.14
C GLN A 32 0.41 -20.40 12.93
N LYS A 33 -0.85 -20.69 13.27
CA LYS A 33 -1.66 -19.82 14.11
C LYS A 33 -0.94 -19.53 15.44
N ILE A 34 -0.70 -18.24 15.71
CA ILE A 34 -0.15 -17.78 17.00
C ILE A 34 -1.14 -18.14 18.10
N LYS A 35 -0.71 -19.02 19.02
CA LYS A 35 -1.52 -19.43 20.17
C LYS A 35 -1.46 -18.36 21.25
N LYS A 36 -2.53 -18.27 22.04
CA LYS A 36 -2.53 -17.45 23.25
C LYS A 36 -1.45 -17.98 24.20
N THR A 37 -0.64 -17.07 24.74
CA THR A 37 0.34 -17.36 25.77
C THR A 37 -0.19 -16.91 27.13
N ALA A 38 0.54 -17.21 28.20
CA ALA A 38 0.23 -16.69 29.53
C ALA A 38 0.62 -15.21 29.71
N ALA A 39 1.21 -14.59 28.69
CA ALA A 39 1.48 -13.16 28.68
C ALA A 39 0.21 -12.40 28.32
N ASP A 40 -0.05 -11.30 29.03
CA ASP A 40 -1.23 -10.45 28.80
C ASP A 40 -1.08 -9.55 27.56
N GLU A 41 0.14 -9.40 27.04
CA GLU A 41 0.47 -8.51 25.93
C GLU A 41 1.11 -9.25 24.76
N MET A 42 0.85 -8.77 23.54
CA MET A 42 1.41 -9.26 22.30
C MET A 42 1.88 -8.07 21.45
N SER A 43 3.10 -8.16 20.94
CA SER A 43 3.64 -7.24 19.94
C SER A 43 3.75 -7.93 18.59
N ILE A 44 3.54 -7.16 17.51
CA ILE A 44 3.80 -7.57 16.14
C ILE A 44 4.66 -6.50 15.52
N ASP A 45 5.88 -6.87 15.13
CA ASP A 45 6.76 -5.98 14.40
C ASP A 45 6.25 -5.84 12.96
N LEU A 46 6.18 -4.59 12.49
CA LEU A 46 5.68 -4.25 11.18
C LEU A 46 6.80 -3.60 10.34
N GLU A 47 6.81 -3.91 9.06
CA GLU A 47 7.65 -3.25 8.06
C GLU A 47 6.79 -2.63 6.97
N LYS A 48 7.31 -1.58 6.31
CA LYS A 48 6.60 -0.87 5.25
C LYS A 48 6.36 -1.79 4.05
N THR A 49 5.19 -1.69 3.43
CA THR A 49 4.91 -2.36 2.16
C THR A 49 5.49 -1.57 0.99
N THR A 50 5.64 -2.25 -0.15
CA THR A 50 6.04 -1.61 -1.40
C THR A 50 4.95 -0.66 -1.87
N ASP A 51 5.32 0.60 -2.16
CA ASP A 51 4.41 1.54 -2.82
C ASP A 51 4.19 1.11 -4.27
N ILE A 52 3.04 0.46 -4.52
CA ILE A 52 2.67 -0.09 -5.81
C ILE A 52 2.53 1.00 -6.87
N LEU A 53 1.97 2.16 -6.50
CA LEU A 53 1.72 3.26 -7.44
C LEU A 53 3.04 3.90 -7.86
N ALA A 54 3.96 4.08 -6.91
CA ALA A 54 5.31 4.57 -7.18
C ALA A 54 6.21 3.52 -7.87
N THR A 55 5.88 2.24 -7.82
CA THR A 55 6.66 1.15 -8.46
C THR A 55 6.19 0.86 -9.89
N ALA A 56 4.90 1.03 -10.19
CA ALA A 56 4.35 0.74 -11.51
C ALA A 56 4.88 1.72 -12.58
N ARG A 57 5.46 1.19 -13.66
CA ARG A 57 6.05 1.96 -14.78
C ARG A 57 5.32 1.64 -16.08
N GLY A 58 5.12 2.65 -16.92
CA GLY A 58 4.45 2.53 -18.20
C GLY A 58 3.83 3.86 -18.65
N ASN A 59 3.37 3.89 -19.90
CA ASN A 59 2.63 5.03 -20.46
C ASN A 59 1.13 4.84 -20.20
N PHE A 60 0.72 5.08 -18.96
CA PHE A 60 -0.67 5.04 -18.56
C PHE A 60 -1.01 6.18 -17.61
N VAL A 61 -2.30 6.55 -17.58
CA VAL A 61 -2.82 7.50 -16.60
C VAL A 61 -2.84 6.85 -15.22
N ARG A 62 -2.31 7.54 -14.21
CA ARG A 62 -2.33 7.09 -12.80
C ARG A 62 -3.45 7.77 -12.04
N VAL A 63 -4.31 6.98 -11.40
CA VAL A 63 -5.35 7.46 -10.49
C VAL A 63 -5.18 6.76 -9.15
N GLY A 64 -4.92 7.52 -8.09
CA GLY A 64 -4.85 7.05 -6.71
C GLY A 64 -5.93 7.69 -5.86
N PHE A 65 -6.43 6.94 -4.87
CA PHE A 65 -7.37 7.47 -3.88
C PHE A 65 -6.65 7.74 -2.57
N SER A 66 -7.08 8.79 -1.87
CA SER A 66 -6.62 9.13 -0.53
C SER A 66 -7.84 9.51 0.30
N ALA A 67 -8.07 8.80 1.40
CA ALA A 67 -9.04 9.21 2.42
C ALA A 67 -8.25 9.92 3.52
N GLU A 68 -8.31 11.26 3.52
CA GLU A 68 -7.69 12.11 4.55
C GLU A 68 -8.69 12.30 5.70
N SER A 69 -8.28 12.08 6.93
CA SER A 69 -9.10 12.36 8.11
C SER A 69 -8.96 13.80 8.63
N GLU A 70 -7.83 14.47 8.34
CA GLU A 70 -7.53 15.85 8.76
C GLU A 70 -6.62 16.56 7.73
N ASN A 71 -6.69 17.90 7.63
CA ASN A 71 -5.87 18.73 6.73
C ASN A 71 -5.88 18.30 5.24
N LEU A 72 -7.08 18.16 4.68
CA LEU A 72 -7.32 17.66 3.32
C LEU A 72 -6.48 18.35 2.22
N GLU A 73 -6.40 19.67 2.22
CA GLU A 73 -5.76 20.42 1.13
C GLU A 73 -4.23 20.30 1.15
N ALA A 74 -3.62 20.40 2.33
CA ALA A 74 -2.16 20.30 2.48
C ALA A 74 -1.66 18.88 2.17
N ASN A 75 -2.32 17.86 2.72
CA ASN A 75 -1.92 16.48 2.51
C ASN A 75 -2.22 15.98 1.08
N ALA A 76 -3.25 16.51 0.42
CA ALA A 76 -3.54 16.21 -0.98
C ALA A 76 -2.44 16.75 -1.92
N ALA A 77 -1.95 17.97 -1.68
CA ALA A 77 -0.89 18.58 -2.46
C ALA A 77 0.44 17.80 -2.32
N ASP A 78 0.83 17.46 -1.09
CA ASP A 78 2.06 16.71 -0.82
C ASP A 78 2.01 15.29 -1.42
N LYS A 79 0.85 14.63 -1.37
CA LYS A 79 0.67 13.31 -2.01
C LYS A 79 0.70 13.36 -3.53
N CYS A 80 0.24 14.43 -4.16
CA CYS A 80 0.31 14.58 -5.61
C CYS A 80 1.77 14.66 -6.08
N GLY A 81 2.61 15.45 -5.39
CA GLY A 81 4.03 15.57 -5.69
C GLY A 81 4.83 14.30 -5.40
N ALA A 82 4.49 13.55 -4.34
CA ALA A 82 5.21 12.34 -3.95
C ALA A 82 4.88 11.09 -4.80
N LYS A 83 3.74 11.09 -5.52
CA LYS A 83 3.23 9.92 -6.28
C LYS A 83 3.28 10.09 -7.80
N SER A 84 3.98 11.12 -8.29
CA SER A 84 4.17 11.45 -9.70
C SER A 84 5.15 10.52 -10.41
#